data_AF-Q0CBJ8-F1
#
_entry.id   AF-Q0CBJ8-F1
#
_cell.length_a   1.000
_cell.length_b   1.000
_cell.length_c   1.000
_cell.angle_alpha   90.00
_cell.angle_beta   90.00
_cell.angle_gamma   90.00
#
_symmetry.space_group_name_H-M   'P 1'
#
loop_
_entity.id
_entity.type
_entity.pdbx_description
1 polymer ?
#
loop_
_entity_poly.entity_id
_entity_poly.type
_entity_poly.pdbx_seq_one_letter_code
_entity_poly.pdbx_strand_id
1 'polypeptide(L)'
;MGAGPPADFWPPNKHVLNVRFLNGTEDYQRTVKSLVKKHYHSIPMRIRFKFLSEWDTSPSDIRISFADESKAYIGRQAENHPGEPTMWLNMHPRWLTGDDARKKVQGDVLHEFGHALGLIHEQKHPQRKLRWNYSRLMERYQLEYDAAHRNYAASTTSALNAEWDRPYDPKSIMHYPIAKGDTQSMGTEVPENYVLSDGDKQALVQIYPSTAVVKQDLTVRKEEKKKEEKKKEEKKREERKTKETAKKDKNVGHLGETHIGGNRSAVVCGGYVTVSGNADAIIHGGGYVVASGNSDVIVHGDSTVWASGNADVYVNGGGSASASGNATVRFTGRGTGQATGNASIYWKC
;
A
#
# COMPACT_ATOMS: atom_id res chain seq x y z
N MET A 1 10.54 0.82 -13.64
CA MET A 1 11.23 -0.31 -14.29
C MET A 1 10.23 -1.37 -14.71
N GLY A 2 10.13 -1.63 -16.01
CA GLY A 2 9.39 -2.74 -16.59
C GLY A 2 10.10 -4.06 -16.37
N ALA A 3 9.40 -5.04 -15.80
CA ALA A 3 9.89 -6.41 -15.73
C ALA A 3 9.12 -7.31 -16.73
N GLY A 4 9.82 -8.25 -17.37
CA GLY A 4 9.22 -9.23 -18.28
C GLY A 4 8.31 -10.22 -17.54
N PRO A 5 7.60 -11.12 -18.24
CA PRO A 5 6.79 -12.15 -17.60
C PRO A 5 7.58 -12.94 -16.53
N PRO A 6 6.96 -13.35 -15.40
CA PRO A 6 7.64 -14.13 -14.36
C PRO A 6 8.33 -15.40 -14.87
N ALA A 7 7.82 -16.00 -15.95
CA ALA A 7 8.39 -17.18 -16.59
C ALA A 7 9.79 -16.93 -17.17
N ASP A 8 10.10 -15.69 -17.55
CA ASP A 8 11.40 -15.32 -18.11
C ASP A 8 12.47 -15.12 -17.02
N PHE A 9 12.10 -15.11 -15.74
CA PHE A 9 13.09 -14.94 -14.67
C PHE A 9 13.81 -16.23 -14.30
N TRP A 10 15.10 -16.09 -13.98
CA TRP A 10 15.89 -17.17 -13.41
C TRP A 10 15.28 -17.70 -12.10
N PRO A 11 15.18 -19.03 -11.93
CA PRO A 11 14.45 -19.60 -10.82
C PRO A 11 15.09 -19.32 -9.45
N PRO A 12 14.35 -19.44 -8.34
CA PRO A 12 14.84 -19.12 -6.99
C PRO A 12 16.11 -19.87 -6.57
N ASN A 13 16.35 -21.06 -7.11
CA ASN A 13 17.51 -21.91 -6.84
C ASN A 13 18.72 -21.60 -7.74
N LYS A 14 18.60 -20.75 -8.77
CA LYS A 14 19.70 -20.40 -9.67
C LYS A 14 20.49 -19.23 -9.09
N HIS A 15 21.67 -19.44 -8.51
CA HIS A 15 22.45 -18.36 -7.88
C HIS A 15 23.55 -17.78 -8.78
N VAL A 16 24.00 -18.55 -9.77
CA VAL A 16 25.08 -18.18 -10.66
C VAL A 16 24.62 -18.37 -12.10
N LEU A 17 24.83 -17.36 -12.93
CA LEU A 17 24.68 -17.44 -14.38
C LEU A 17 26.06 -17.58 -15.00
N ASN A 18 26.28 -18.70 -15.69
CA ASN A 18 27.50 -18.98 -16.42
C ASN A 18 27.48 -18.21 -17.74
N VAL A 19 28.50 -17.37 -17.97
CA VAL A 19 28.62 -16.50 -19.13
C VAL A 19 29.81 -16.95 -19.98
N ARG A 20 29.59 -17.18 -21.28
CA ARG A 20 30.62 -17.55 -22.24
C ARG A 20 30.75 -16.49 -23.32
N PHE A 21 31.98 -16.12 -23.68
CA PHE A 21 32.26 -15.36 -24.89
C PHE A 21 32.48 -16.33 -26.06
N LEU A 22 31.82 -16.09 -27.18
CA LEU A 22 31.93 -16.92 -28.39
C LEU A 22 32.98 -16.38 -29.37
N ASN A 23 33.32 -15.10 -29.25
CA ASN A 23 34.33 -14.41 -30.06
C ASN A 23 34.86 -13.18 -29.30
N GLY A 24 35.56 -12.30 -30.02
CA GLY A 24 36.03 -11.00 -29.54
C GLY A 24 37.41 -11.02 -28.89
N THR A 25 38.04 -9.85 -28.87
CA THR A 25 39.38 -9.66 -28.31
C THR A 25 39.37 -9.76 -26.79
N GLU A 26 40.54 -10.01 -26.20
CA GLU A 26 40.69 -9.99 -24.74
C GLU A 26 40.25 -8.65 -24.13
N ASP A 27 40.48 -7.53 -24.81
CA ASP A 27 40.09 -6.20 -24.34
C ASP A 27 38.57 -6.03 -24.29
N TYR A 28 37.85 -6.55 -25.28
CA TYR A 28 36.38 -6.53 -25.27
C TYR A 28 35.85 -7.37 -24.12
N GLN A 29 36.35 -8.60 -23.97
CA GLN A 29 35.96 -9.50 -22.89
C GLN A 29 36.29 -8.90 -21.51
N ARG A 30 37.47 -8.29 -21.35
CA ARG A 30 37.92 -7.62 -20.12
C ARG A 30 37.02 -6.43 -19.77
N THR A 31 36.64 -5.64 -20.77
CA THR A 31 35.73 -4.51 -20.59
C THR A 31 34.37 -4.96 -20.07
N VAL A 32 33.75 -5.97 -20.72
CA VAL A 32 32.47 -6.53 -20.28
C VAL A 32 32.56 -7.08 -18.85
N LYS A 33 33.58 -7.90 -18.56
CA LYS A 33 33.82 -8.45 -17.21
C LYS A 33 33.93 -7.35 -16.16
N SER A 34 34.69 -6.29 -16.46
CA SER A 34 34.91 -5.15 -15.56
C SER A 34 33.63 -4.39 -15.26
N LEU A 35 32.84 -4.08 -16.29
CA LEU A 35 31.57 -3.36 -16.15
C LEU A 35 30.54 -4.17 -15.35
N VAL A 36 30.39 -5.45 -15.66
CA VAL A 36 29.45 -6.34 -14.93
C VAL A 36 29.87 -6.47 -13.47
N LYS A 37 31.16 -6.66 -13.18
CA LYS A 37 31.68 -6.68 -11.82
C LYS A 37 31.43 -5.36 -11.09
N LYS A 38 31.69 -4.23 -11.75
CA LYS A 38 31.54 -2.91 -11.13
C LYS A 38 30.08 -2.57 -10.81
N HIS A 39 29.15 -2.87 -11.71
CA HIS A 39 27.77 -2.38 -11.62
C HIS A 39 26.76 -3.41 -11.11
N TYR A 40 26.85 -4.67 -11.56
CA TYR A 40 25.89 -5.70 -11.15
C TYR A 40 26.28 -6.40 -9.86
N HIS A 41 27.59 -6.64 -9.61
CA HIS A 41 28.01 -7.30 -8.37
C HIS A 41 27.95 -6.38 -7.15
N SER A 42 27.86 -5.06 -7.33
CA SER A 42 27.57 -4.10 -6.25
C SER A 42 26.11 -4.14 -5.78
N ILE A 43 25.21 -4.76 -6.54
CA ILE A 43 23.79 -4.87 -6.17
C ILE A 43 23.62 -6.04 -5.21
N PRO A 44 22.88 -5.88 -4.09
CA PRO A 44 22.59 -6.94 -3.14
C PRO A 44 21.49 -7.89 -3.65
N MET A 45 21.62 -8.32 -4.91
CA MET A 45 20.79 -9.34 -5.55
C MET A 45 21.43 -10.73 -5.43
N ARG A 46 20.60 -11.77 -5.50
CA ARG A 46 20.99 -13.18 -5.38
C ARG A 46 21.86 -13.68 -6.54
N ILE A 47 21.62 -13.18 -7.74
CA ILE A 47 22.31 -13.61 -8.96
C ILE A 47 23.74 -13.06 -9.01
N ARG A 48 24.68 -13.93 -9.38
CA ARG A 48 26.06 -13.58 -9.73
C ARG A 48 26.41 -14.10 -11.12
N PHE A 49 27.28 -13.39 -11.82
CA PHE A 49 27.76 -13.79 -13.14
C PHE A 49 29.13 -14.46 -13.00
N LYS A 50 29.26 -15.69 -13.49
CA LYS A 50 30.54 -16.40 -13.60
C LYS A 50 30.94 -16.45 -15.06
N PHE A 51 31.99 -15.72 -15.42
CA PHE A 51 32.57 -15.81 -16.76
C PHE A 51 33.42 -17.06 -16.86
N LEU A 52 33.04 -17.96 -17.78
CA LEU A 52 33.75 -19.20 -18.02
C LEU A 52 35.09 -18.92 -18.72
N SER A 53 36.14 -19.66 -18.34
CA SER A 53 37.37 -19.72 -19.11
C SER A 53 37.14 -20.52 -20.39
N GLU A 54 38.03 -20.36 -21.37
CA GLU A 54 37.99 -21.12 -22.63
C GLU A 54 37.92 -22.65 -22.41
N TRP A 55 38.66 -23.15 -21.41
CA TRP A 55 38.73 -24.57 -21.05
C TRP A 55 37.60 -25.08 -20.15
N ASP A 56 36.74 -24.20 -19.62
CA ASP A 56 35.63 -24.65 -18.77
C ASP A 56 34.55 -25.20 -19.70
N THR A 57 34.18 -26.48 -19.59
CA THR A 57 33.17 -27.14 -20.43
C THR A 57 31.76 -27.08 -19.83
N SER A 58 31.58 -26.38 -18.71
CA SER A 58 30.28 -26.23 -18.08
C SER A 58 29.26 -25.60 -19.04
N PRO A 59 27.97 -25.99 -18.96
CA PRO A 59 26.90 -25.31 -19.66
C PRO A 59 26.87 -23.81 -19.32
N SER A 60 26.69 -22.99 -20.35
CA SER A 60 26.58 -21.52 -20.24
C SER A 60 25.14 -21.09 -20.37
N ASP A 61 24.67 -20.25 -19.44
CA ASP A 61 23.35 -19.65 -19.44
C ASP A 61 23.28 -18.47 -20.43
N ILE A 62 24.35 -17.68 -20.51
CA ILE A 62 24.49 -16.52 -21.40
C ILE A 62 25.68 -16.74 -22.33
N ARG A 63 25.47 -16.51 -23.63
CA ARG A 63 26.47 -16.69 -24.69
C ARG A 63 26.62 -15.38 -25.47
N ILE A 64 27.73 -14.69 -25.27
CA ILE A 64 27.99 -13.37 -25.83
C ILE A 64 28.73 -13.49 -27.15
N SER A 65 28.18 -12.86 -28.19
CA SER A 65 28.87 -12.61 -29.46
C SER A 65 29.05 -11.11 -29.68
N PHE A 66 30.25 -10.66 -30.01
CA PHE A 66 30.49 -9.27 -30.38
C PHE A 66 30.09 -9.03 -31.83
N ALA A 67 29.27 -8.01 -32.07
CA ALA A 67 28.62 -7.71 -33.35
C ALA A 67 28.47 -6.19 -33.56
N ASP A 68 27.85 -5.76 -34.66
CA ASP A 68 27.62 -4.34 -34.96
C ASP A 68 26.36 -3.76 -34.27
N GLU A 69 25.56 -4.60 -33.61
CA GLU A 69 24.35 -4.21 -32.87
C GLU A 69 24.33 -4.90 -31.51
N SER A 70 23.89 -4.16 -30.48
CA SER A 70 23.67 -4.69 -29.13
C SER A 70 22.21 -5.15 -28.99
N LYS A 71 22.01 -6.37 -28.52
CA LYS A 71 20.68 -6.95 -28.20
C LYS A 71 20.83 -8.22 -27.37
N ALA A 72 19.80 -8.62 -26.66
CA ALA A 72 19.78 -9.87 -25.91
C ALA A 72 18.39 -10.48 -25.83
N TYR A 73 18.34 -11.80 -25.63
CA TYR A 73 17.11 -12.45 -25.20
C TYR A 73 16.76 -12.04 -23.77
N ILE A 74 15.46 -12.03 -23.47
CA ILE A 74 14.96 -11.65 -22.15
C ILE A 74 15.03 -12.89 -21.23
N GLY A 75 15.92 -12.84 -20.24
CA GLY A 75 16.07 -13.85 -19.20
C GLY A 75 16.19 -15.28 -19.76
N ARG A 76 15.27 -16.16 -19.36
CA ARG A 76 15.25 -17.58 -19.72
C ARG A 76 14.85 -17.87 -21.16
N GLN A 77 14.45 -16.88 -21.96
CA GLN A 77 14.31 -17.07 -23.40
C GLN A 77 15.62 -17.55 -24.06
N ALA A 78 16.77 -17.27 -23.43
CA ALA A 78 18.07 -17.81 -23.78
C ALA A 78 18.15 -19.36 -23.76
N GLU A 79 17.30 -20.04 -22.99
CA GLU A 79 17.24 -21.52 -22.92
C GLU A 79 16.67 -22.14 -24.20
N ASN A 80 15.90 -21.38 -24.98
CA ASN A 80 15.32 -21.84 -26.24
C ASN A 80 16.31 -21.82 -27.42
N HIS A 81 17.56 -21.38 -27.20
CA HIS A 81 18.57 -21.17 -28.25
C HIS A 81 19.88 -21.92 -27.94
N PRO A 82 19.84 -23.26 -27.76
CA PRO A 82 21.02 -24.02 -27.36
C PRO A 82 22.14 -23.91 -28.39
N GLY A 83 23.37 -23.67 -27.92
CA GLY A 83 24.56 -23.54 -28.78
C GLY A 83 24.69 -22.22 -29.54
N GLU A 84 23.64 -21.42 -29.62
CA GLU A 84 23.62 -20.13 -30.33
C GLU A 84 23.94 -18.95 -29.41
N PRO A 85 24.43 -17.81 -29.94
CA PRO A 85 24.54 -16.58 -29.14
C PRO A 85 23.18 -16.17 -28.55
N THR A 86 23.19 -15.65 -27.33
CA THR A 86 21.99 -15.14 -26.65
C THR A 86 22.05 -13.66 -26.32
N MET A 87 23.23 -13.07 -26.52
CA MET A 87 23.52 -11.67 -26.32
C MET A 87 24.53 -11.25 -27.37
N TRP A 88 24.25 -10.13 -28.00
CA TRP A 88 25.13 -9.46 -28.94
C TRP A 88 25.54 -8.12 -28.36
N LEU A 89 26.82 -7.75 -28.51
CA LEU A 89 27.35 -6.50 -27.99
C LEU A 89 28.16 -5.77 -29.06
N ASN A 90 27.80 -4.51 -29.30
CA ASN A 90 28.61 -3.59 -30.09
C ASN A 90 29.65 -2.89 -29.20
N MET A 91 30.92 -3.20 -29.44
CA MET A 91 32.07 -2.65 -28.70
C MET A 91 32.76 -1.49 -29.43
N HIS A 92 32.28 -1.15 -30.63
CA HIS A 92 32.88 -0.18 -31.53
C HIS A 92 31.79 0.70 -32.17
N PRO A 93 31.11 1.57 -31.40
CA PRO A 93 30.12 2.49 -31.95
C PRO A 93 30.78 3.47 -32.92
N ARG A 94 30.75 3.15 -34.23
CA ARG A 94 31.57 3.78 -35.28
C ARG A 94 31.40 5.30 -35.43
N TRP A 95 30.33 5.86 -34.87
CA TRP A 95 29.98 7.27 -34.93
C TRP A 95 30.41 8.07 -33.69
N LEU A 96 30.97 7.40 -32.68
CA LEU A 96 31.41 8.00 -31.43
C LEU A 96 32.91 7.77 -31.22
N THR A 97 33.56 8.67 -30.49
CA THR A 97 34.98 8.55 -30.14
C THR A 97 35.20 8.85 -28.66
N GLY A 98 36.40 8.53 -28.17
CA GLY A 98 36.84 8.90 -26.83
C GLY A 98 35.87 8.47 -25.73
N ASP A 99 35.47 9.44 -24.90
CA ASP A 99 34.66 9.20 -23.69
C ASP A 99 33.23 8.80 -24.03
N ASP A 100 32.66 9.33 -25.11
CA ASP A 100 31.28 9.06 -25.49
C ASP A 100 31.13 7.64 -26.05
N ALA A 101 32.12 7.15 -26.80
CA ALA A 101 32.19 5.75 -27.20
C ALA A 101 32.22 4.82 -25.97
N ARG A 102 33.03 5.17 -24.95
CA ARG A 102 33.10 4.37 -23.70
C ARG A 102 31.80 4.38 -22.92
N LYS A 103 31.11 5.53 -22.83
CA LYS A 103 29.79 5.63 -22.19
C LYS A 103 28.75 4.80 -22.92
N LYS A 104 28.72 4.85 -24.25
CA LYS A 104 27.79 4.06 -25.07
C LYS A 104 27.99 2.57 -24.87
N VAL A 105 29.24 2.09 -24.93
CA VAL A 105 29.58 0.69 -24.64
C VAL A 105 29.14 0.29 -23.24
N GLN A 106 29.37 1.15 -22.23
CA GLN A 106 28.90 0.88 -20.88
C GLN A 106 27.37 0.78 -20.84
N GLY A 107 26.66 1.75 -21.43
CA GLY A 107 25.20 1.75 -21.50
C GLY A 107 24.65 0.46 -22.08
N ASP A 108 25.17 0.06 -23.24
CA ASP A 108 24.75 -1.15 -23.96
C ASP A 108 25.02 -2.42 -23.14
N VAL A 109 26.24 -2.57 -22.60
CA VAL A 109 26.56 -3.73 -21.76
C VAL A 109 25.62 -3.81 -20.56
N LEU A 110 25.33 -2.68 -19.90
CA LEU A 110 24.45 -2.67 -18.75
C LEU A 110 22.99 -2.97 -19.16
N HIS A 111 22.53 -2.42 -20.27
CA HIS A 111 21.20 -2.64 -20.82
C HIS A 111 20.97 -4.12 -21.18
N GLU A 112 21.89 -4.73 -21.94
CA GLU A 112 21.75 -6.11 -22.39
C GLU A 112 21.84 -7.11 -21.25
N PHE A 113 22.68 -6.85 -20.24
CA PHE A 113 22.68 -7.66 -19.02
C PHE A 113 21.39 -7.48 -18.21
N GLY A 114 20.71 -6.34 -18.33
CA GLY A 114 19.37 -6.13 -17.77
C GLY A 114 18.35 -7.03 -18.44
N HIS A 115 18.36 -7.11 -19.78
CA HIS A 115 17.55 -8.08 -20.53
C HIS A 115 17.86 -9.52 -20.14
N ALA A 116 19.13 -9.91 -20.02
CA ALA A 116 19.51 -11.25 -19.59
C ALA A 116 19.05 -11.58 -18.15
N LEU A 117 18.65 -10.59 -17.35
CA LEU A 117 18.03 -10.72 -16.02
C LEU A 117 16.49 -10.60 -16.06
N GLY A 118 15.89 -10.58 -17.25
CA GLY A 118 14.44 -10.53 -17.44
C GLY A 118 13.84 -9.12 -17.43
N LEU A 119 14.65 -8.07 -17.41
CA LEU A 119 14.15 -6.70 -17.50
C LEU A 119 13.68 -6.40 -18.92
N ILE A 120 12.65 -5.57 -19.05
CA ILE A 120 12.13 -5.13 -20.34
C ILE A 120 12.26 -3.61 -20.48
N HIS A 121 12.08 -3.14 -21.70
CA HIS A 121 12.14 -1.73 -22.03
C HIS A 121 11.19 -0.84 -21.20
N GLU A 122 11.73 0.21 -20.61
CA GLU A 122 11.00 1.10 -19.70
C GLU A 122 9.98 1.98 -20.42
N GLN A 123 10.25 2.32 -21.68
CA GLN A 123 9.30 3.03 -22.53
C GLN A 123 8.08 2.17 -22.90
N LYS A 124 8.03 0.89 -22.48
CA LYS A 124 6.85 0.02 -22.57
C LYS A 124 6.08 -0.09 -21.25
N HIS A 125 6.54 0.56 -20.17
CA HIS A 125 5.93 0.53 -18.85
C HIS A 125 4.44 0.95 -18.88
N PRO A 126 3.52 0.25 -18.19
CA PRO A 126 2.08 0.50 -18.31
C PRO A 126 1.65 1.86 -17.75
N GLN A 127 2.35 2.37 -16.72
CA GLN A 127 2.05 3.69 -16.13
C GLN A 127 2.68 4.87 -16.89
N ARG A 128 3.37 4.63 -18.02
CA ARG A 128 3.96 5.72 -18.80
C ARG A 128 2.86 6.63 -19.36
N LYS A 129 3.08 7.94 -19.34
CA LYS A 129 2.17 8.93 -19.96
C LYS A 129 2.61 9.36 -21.37
N LEU A 130 3.45 8.55 -22.01
CA LEU A 130 4.02 8.82 -23.34
C LEU A 130 2.99 8.56 -24.44
N ARG A 131 2.69 9.58 -25.25
CA ARG A 131 1.87 9.44 -26.46
C ARG A 131 2.78 9.50 -27.68
N TRP A 132 3.10 8.35 -28.28
CA TRP A 132 4.06 8.28 -29.38
C TRP A 132 3.57 8.95 -30.65
N ASN A 133 4.49 9.59 -31.36
CA ASN A 133 4.31 10.06 -32.72
C ASN A 133 4.89 9.01 -33.68
N TYR A 134 4.09 7.99 -34.01
CA TYR A 134 4.56 6.87 -34.84
C TYR A 134 5.09 7.31 -36.20
N SER A 135 4.49 8.33 -36.84
CA SER A 135 4.99 8.86 -38.10
C SER A 135 6.42 9.40 -37.97
N ARG A 136 6.73 10.14 -36.89
CA ARG A 136 8.10 10.62 -36.63
C ARG A 136 9.06 9.51 -36.25
N LEU A 137 8.61 8.50 -35.49
CA LEU A 137 9.43 7.33 -35.18
C LEU A 137 9.78 6.53 -36.45
N MET A 138 8.80 6.31 -37.32
CA MET A 138 9.00 5.62 -38.61
C MET A 138 10.00 6.38 -39.49
N GLU A 139 9.85 7.69 -39.64
CA GLU A 139 10.76 8.54 -40.42
C GLU A 139 12.19 8.53 -39.85
N ARG A 140 12.34 8.78 -38.55
CA ARG A 140 13.66 8.90 -37.89
C ARG A 140 14.44 7.59 -37.90
N TYR A 141 13.76 6.49 -37.58
CA TYR A 141 14.39 5.18 -37.41
C TYR A 141 14.27 4.29 -38.66
N GLN A 142 13.70 4.81 -39.75
CA GLN A 142 13.44 4.07 -40.99
C GLN A 142 12.72 2.74 -40.73
N LEU A 143 11.67 2.81 -39.91
CA LEU A 143 10.87 1.66 -39.50
C LEU A 143 9.52 1.65 -40.21
N GLU A 144 9.04 0.46 -40.56
CA GLU A 144 7.63 0.25 -40.89
C GLU A 144 6.74 0.41 -39.64
N TYR A 145 5.45 0.70 -39.86
CA TYR A 145 4.51 0.95 -38.77
C TYR A 145 4.47 -0.21 -37.75
N ASP A 146 4.41 -1.46 -38.22
CA ASP A 146 4.36 -2.63 -37.33
C ASP A 146 5.64 -2.81 -36.49
N ALA A 147 6.80 -2.43 -37.04
CA ALA A 147 8.04 -2.43 -36.28
C ALA A 147 8.04 -1.31 -35.23
N ALA A 148 7.66 -0.09 -35.61
CA ALA A 148 7.53 1.03 -34.68
C ALA A 148 6.50 0.73 -33.58
N HIS A 149 5.35 0.16 -33.94
CA HIS A 149 4.31 -0.21 -32.99
C HIS A 149 4.81 -1.29 -32.02
N ARG A 150 5.43 -2.37 -32.51
CA ARG A 150 6.01 -3.41 -31.62
C ARG A 150 7.10 -2.87 -30.71
N ASN A 151 7.91 -1.91 -31.16
CA ASN A 151 9.02 -1.38 -30.38
C ASN A 151 8.58 -0.40 -29.29
N TYR A 152 7.54 0.39 -29.54
CA TYR A 152 7.16 1.52 -28.68
C TYR A 152 5.79 1.35 -27.99
N ALA A 153 4.88 0.52 -28.50
CA ALA A 153 3.59 0.28 -27.85
C ALA A 153 3.77 -0.27 -26.43
N ALA A 154 2.83 0.08 -25.55
CA ALA A 154 2.86 -0.37 -24.16
C ALA A 154 2.74 -1.90 -24.13
N SER A 155 3.48 -2.54 -23.23
CA SER A 155 3.36 -3.99 -23.04
C SER A 155 2.41 -4.27 -21.87
N THR A 156 1.24 -4.83 -22.19
CA THR A 156 0.30 -5.37 -21.20
C THR A 156 0.79 -6.69 -20.60
N THR A 157 1.78 -7.33 -21.22
CA THR A 157 2.42 -8.58 -20.77
C THR A 157 3.29 -8.41 -19.53
N SER A 158 3.55 -7.17 -19.11
CA SER A 158 4.29 -6.83 -17.90
C SER A 158 3.40 -6.91 -16.65
N ALA A 159 2.74 -8.04 -16.43
CA ALA A 159 1.85 -8.26 -15.27
C ALA A 159 2.51 -7.91 -13.91
N LEU A 160 3.84 -7.99 -13.83
CA LEU A 160 4.61 -7.61 -12.65
C LEU A 160 4.65 -6.10 -12.37
N ASN A 161 4.48 -5.24 -13.38
CA ASN A 161 4.38 -3.80 -13.14
C ASN A 161 3.07 -3.43 -12.45
N ALA A 162 2.00 -4.22 -12.66
CA ALA A 162 0.74 -4.06 -11.94
C ALA A 162 0.81 -4.62 -10.52
N GLU A 163 1.59 -5.69 -10.30
CA GLU A 163 1.74 -6.32 -8.97
C GLU A 163 2.74 -5.57 -8.06
N TRP A 164 3.74 -4.89 -8.62
CA TRP A 164 4.77 -4.18 -7.84
C TRP A 164 4.57 -2.66 -7.75
N ASP A 165 3.55 -2.12 -8.41
CA ASP A 165 3.16 -0.69 -8.42
C ASP A 165 4.37 0.27 -8.50
N ARG A 166 5.31 -0.04 -9.39
CA ARG A 166 6.51 0.79 -9.55
C ARG A 166 6.23 1.95 -10.49
N PRO A 167 6.68 3.17 -10.15
CA PRO A 167 6.55 4.29 -11.07
C PRO A 167 7.44 4.09 -12.30
N TYR A 168 7.00 4.67 -13.41
CA TYR A 168 7.83 4.85 -14.60
C TYR A 168 9.11 5.63 -14.26
N ASP A 169 10.25 5.13 -14.69
CA ASP A 169 11.58 5.66 -14.39
C ASP A 169 12.30 6.14 -15.67
N PRO A 170 12.25 7.43 -16.03
CA PRO A 170 12.93 7.95 -17.22
C PRO A 170 14.46 7.83 -17.14
N LYS A 171 15.04 7.55 -15.97
CA LYS A 171 16.49 7.37 -15.78
C LYS A 171 16.92 5.91 -15.87
N SER A 172 15.99 4.98 -16.06
CA SER A 172 16.29 3.55 -16.17
C SER A 172 17.27 3.28 -17.30
N ILE A 173 18.23 2.39 -17.07
CA ILE A 173 19.09 1.88 -18.14
C ILE A 173 18.27 1.23 -19.26
N MET A 174 17.10 0.70 -18.93
CA MET A 174 16.21 0.02 -19.87
C MET A 174 15.34 0.98 -20.70
N HIS A 175 15.53 2.29 -20.56
CA HIS A 175 14.76 3.30 -21.28
C HIS A 175 15.43 3.67 -22.60
N TYR A 176 14.70 3.56 -23.73
CA TYR A 176 15.17 4.10 -25.00
C TYR A 176 15.18 5.64 -24.99
N PRO A 177 16.20 6.30 -25.55
CA PRO A 177 16.18 7.76 -25.64
C PRO A 177 14.91 8.24 -26.35
N ILE A 178 14.32 9.32 -25.83
CA ILE A 178 13.20 10.03 -26.47
C ILE A 178 13.75 11.34 -26.99
N ALA A 179 13.79 11.48 -28.30
CA ALA A 179 14.20 12.73 -28.92
C ALA A 179 12.99 13.65 -29.15
N LYS A 180 13.27 14.94 -29.28
CA LYS A 180 12.26 15.94 -29.60
C LYS A 180 11.42 15.52 -30.80
N GLY A 181 10.09 15.48 -30.62
CA GLY A 181 9.12 15.11 -31.64
C GLY A 181 8.77 13.61 -31.71
N ASP A 182 9.46 12.74 -30.96
CA ASP A 182 9.12 11.30 -30.88
C ASP A 182 7.78 11.06 -30.17
N THR A 183 7.35 12.00 -29.34
CA THR A 183 6.03 12.02 -28.73
C THR A 183 5.18 13.15 -29.28
N GLN A 184 3.86 13.03 -29.17
CA GLN A 184 2.91 14.09 -29.52
C GLN A 184 3.13 15.37 -28.70
N SER A 185 3.73 15.24 -27.50
CA SER A 185 4.24 16.36 -26.74
C SER A 185 5.62 16.74 -27.28
N MET A 186 5.66 17.83 -28.06
CA MET A 186 6.87 18.29 -28.76
C MET A 186 8.04 18.71 -27.84
N GLY A 187 7.87 18.69 -26.52
CA GLY A 187 8.91 19.02 -25.54
C GLY A 187 9.33 17.88 -24.61
N THR A 188 8.76 16.68 -24.75
CA THR A 188 9.19 15.53 -23.92
C THR A 188 10.47 14.94 -24.49
N GLU A 189 11.55 15.00 -23.72
CA GLU A 189 12.86 14.43 -24.08
C GLU A 189 13.40 13.61 -22.92
N VAL A 190 14.02 12.47 -23.25
CA VAL A 190 14.70 11.59 -22.31
C VAL A 190 16.05 11.25 -22.93
N PRO A 191 17.17 11.69 -22.34
CA PRO A 191 18.48 11.38 -22.88
C PRO A 191 18.78 9.88 -22.77
N GLU A 192 19.79 9.42 -23.50
CA GLU A 192 20.28 8.08 -23.34
C GLU A 192 20.91 7.91 -21.95
N ASN A 193 20.57 6.83 -21.26
CA ASN A 193 21.08 6.50 -19.93
C ASN A 193 22.26 5.54 -20.05
N TYR A 194 23.36 5.83 -19.36
CA TYR A 194 24.60 5.03 -19.42
C TYR A 194 24.94 4.31 -18.11
N VAL A 195 24.06 4.38 -17.11
CA VAL A 195 24.24 3.78 -15.78
C VAL A 195 22.92 3.22 -15.27
N LEU A 196 23.00 2.24 -14.36
CA LEU A 196 21.84 1.72 -13.63
C LEU A 196 21.25 2.80 -12.70
N SER A 197 19.96 3.07 -12.86
CA SER A 197 19.18 3.89 -11.94
C SER A 197 18.98 3.18 -10.59
N ASP A 198 18.49 3.90 -9.59
CA ASP A 198 18.10 3.26 -8.33
C ASP A 198 16.86 2.39 -8.48
N GLY A 199 15.95 2.76 -9.39
CA GLY A 199 14.80 1.94 -9.77
C GLY A 199 15.24 0.59 -10.35
N ASP A 200 16.27 0.58 -11.21
CA ASP A 200 16.86 -0.61 -11.80
C ASP A 200 17.39 -1.56 -10.73
N LYS A 201 18.24 -1.03 -9.83
CA LYS A 201 18.85 -1.81 -8.74
C LYS A 201 17.78 -2.39 -7.81
N GLN A 202 16.80 -1.57 -7.43
CA GLN A 202 15.69 -2.03 -6.59
C GLN A 202 14.89 -3.14 -7.28
N ALA A 203 14.71 -3.08 -8.60
CA ALA A 203 13.95 -4.10 -9.34
C ALA A 203 14.68 -5.43 -9.28
N LEU A 204 15.98 -5.41 -9.53
CA LEU A 204 16.83 -6.60 -9.46
C LEU A 204 16.87 -7.21 -8.05
N VAL A 205 16.86 -6.40 -7.00
CA VAL A 205 16.76 -6.90 -5.61
C VAL A 205 15.39 -7.53 -5.34
N GLN A 206 14.31 -7.00 -5.92
CA GLN A 206 12.97 -7.57 -5.74
C GLN A 206 12.77 -8.86 -6.55
N ILE A 207 13.26 -8.91 -7.80
CA ILE A 207 13.23 -10.11 -8.66
C ILE A 207 14.13 -11.19 -8.08
N TYR A 208 15.33 -10.81 -7.63
CA TYR A 208 16.37 -11.71 -7.16
C TYR A 208 16.82 -11.33 -5.74
N PRO A 209 15.98 -11.54 -4.71
CA PRO A 209 16.30 -11.13 -3.36
C PRO A 209 17.46 -11.93 -2.79
N SER A 210 18.48 -11.24 -2.26
CA SER A 210 19.62 -11.92 -1.64
C SER A 210 19.18 -12.75 -0.43
N THR A 211 19.93 -13.82 -0.15
CA THR A 211 19.67 -14.70 0.99
C THR A 211 19.71 -13.96 2.33
N ALA A 212 20.50 -12.90 2.45
CA ALA A 212 20.55 -12.04 3.64
C ALA A 212 19.26 -11.22 3.80
N VAL A 213 18.77 -10.60 2.72
CA VAL A 213 17.52 -9.82 2.70
C VAL A 213 16.31 -10.71 3.02
N VAL A 214 16.26 -11.91 2.45
CA VAL A 214 15.19 -12.88 2.75
C VAL A 214 15.19 -13.28 4.22
N LYS A 215 16.37 -13.52 4.83
CA LYS A 215 16.47 -13.85 6.26
C LYS A 215 15.98 -12.70 7.13
N GLN A 216 16.34 -11.46 6.81
CA GLN A 216 15.89 -10.27 7.55
C GLN A 216 14.36 -10.06 7.45
N ASP A 217 13.78 -10.13 6.26
CA ASP A 217 12.33 -9.98 6.07
C ASP A 217 11.55 -11.10 6.81
N LEU A 218 12.03 -12.34 6.77
CA LEU A 218 11.44 -13.45 7.52
C LEU A 218 11.50 -13.23 9.04
N THR A 219 12.59 -12.65 9.57
CA THR A 219 12.65 -12.27 11.00
C THR A 219 11.68 -11.16 11.35
N VAL A 220 11.61 -10.09 10.54
CA VAL A 220 10.69 -8.97 10.77
C VAL A 220 9.23 -9.43 10.77
N ARG A 221 8.82 -10.22 9.76
CA ARG A 221 7.45 -10.77 9.69
C ARG A 221 7.11 -11.69 10.86
N LYS A 222 8.08 -12.45 11.37
CA LYS A 222 7.89 -13.29 12.57
C LYS A 222 7.68 -12.43 13.82
N GLU A 223 8.45 -11.35 13.97
CA GLU A 223 8.30 -10.42 15.10
C GLU A 223 6.97 -9.67 15.05
N GLU A 224 6.52 -9.25 13.86
CA GLU A 224 5.22 -8.59 13.67
C GLU A 224 4.06 -9.52 14.00
N LYS A 225 4.08 -10.77 13.50
CA LYS A 225 3.07 -11.78 13.88
C LYS A 225 3.03 -12.01 15.39
N LYS A 226 4.20 -12.10 16.04
CA LYS A 226 4.28 -12.28 17.50
C LYS A 226 3.72 -11.08 18.26
N LYS A 227 3.94 -9.85 17.77
CA LYS A 227 3.33 -8.63 18.33
C LYS A 227 1.81 -8.62 18.16
N GLU A 228 1.31 -9.07 17.01
CA GLU A 228 -0.13 -9.13 16.74
C GLU A 228 -0.84 -10.20 17.59
N GLU A 229 -0.22 -11.38 17.77
CA GLU A 229 -0.70 -12.43 18.68
C GLU A 229 -0.74 -11.94 20.13
N LYS A 230 0.31 -11.25 20.58
CA LYS A 230 0.37 -10.69 21.94
C LYS A 230 -0.73 -9.64 22.16
N LYS A 231 -1.00 -8.78 21.18
CA LYS A 231 -2.13 -7.82 21.23
C LYS A 231 -3.49 -8.54 21.29
N LYS A 232 -3.67 -9.63 20.55
CA LYS A 232 -4.90 -10.45 20.59
C LYS A 232 -5.09 -11.12 21.96
N GLU A 233 -4.01 -11.60 22.58
CA GLU A 233 -4.05 -12.17 23.94
C GLU A 233 -4.36 -11.11 25.00
N GLU A 234 -3.74 -9.93 24.93
CA GLU A 234 -4.02 -8.81 25.84
C GLU A 234 -5.49 -8.38 25.75
N LYS A 235 -6.02 -8.23 24.52
CA LYS A 235 -7.43 -7.89 24.30
C LYS A 235 -8.37 -8.96 24.87
N LYS A 236 -8.08 -10.26 24.66
CA LYS A 236 -8.85 -11.36 25.27
C LYS A 236 -8.77 -11.34 26.80
N ARG A 237 -7.63 -10.95 27.37
CA ARG A 237 -7.43 -10.86 28.83
C ARG A 237 -8.20 -9.68 29.42
N GLU A 238 -8.24 -8.54 28.73
CA GLU A 238 -9.10 -7.41 29.09
C GLU A 238 -10.57 -7.79 29.00
N GLU A 239 -11.03 -8.40 27.91
CA GLU A 239 -12.42 -8.87 27.79
C GLU A 239 -12.82 -9.86 28.89
N ARG A 240 -11.90 -10.75 29.30
CA ARG A 240 -12.12 -11.65 30.45
C ARG A 240 -12.25 -10.89 31.76
N LYS A 241 -11.35 -9.91 32.01
CA LYS A 241 -11.44 -9.04 33.18
C LYS A 241 -12.76 -8.28 33.19
N THR A 242 -13.18 -7.65 32.09
CA THR A 242 -14.45 -6.91 31.99
C THR A 242 -15.67 -7.82 32.23
N LYS A 243 -15.65 -9.06 31.75
CA LYS A 243 -16.70 -10.05 32.04
C LYS A 243 -16.71 -10.48 33.50
N GLU A 244 -15.55 -10.50 34.15
CA GLU A 244 -15.40 -10.83 35.56
C GLU A 244 -15.85 -9.66 36.47
N THR A 245 -15.56 -8.41 36.09
CA THR A 245 -16.15 -7.21 36.73
C THR A 245 -17.66 -7.14 36.51
N ALA A 246 -18.15 -7.41 35.30
CA ALA A 246 -19.59 -7.45 35.01
C ALA A 246 -20.32 -8.59 35.76
N LYS A 247 -19.64 -9.71 36.06
CA LYS A 247 -20.17 -10.74 36.96
C LYS A 247 -20.19 -10.30 38.43
N LYS A 248 -19.25 -9.45 38.84
CA LYS A 248 -19.21 -8.84 40.19
C LYS A 248 -20.28 -7.75 40.35
N ASP A 249 -20.56 -6.97 39.31
CA ASP A 249 -21.60 -5.93 39.32
C ASP A 249 -23.04 -6.50 39.30
N LYS A 250 -23.23 -7.74 38.81
CA LYS A 250 -24.51 -8.46 38.92
C LYS A 250 -24.86 -8.95 40.34
N ASN A 251 -23.97 -8.73 41.32
CA ASN A 251 -24.22 -9.06 42.73
C ASN A 251 -24.45 -7.81 43.60
N VAL A 252 -24.66 -6.64 43.01
CA VAL A 252 -25.21 -5.47 43.71
C VAL A 252 -26.72 -5.44 43.45
N GLY A 253 -27.49 -5.44 44.54
CA GLY A 253 -28.92 -5.76 44.57
C GLY A 253 -29.82 -4.94 43.63
N HIS A 254 -30.82 -5.64 43.13
CA HIS A 254 -32.02 -5.14 42.47
C HIS A 254 -32.71 -4.10 43.38
N LEU A 255 -32.60 -2.81 43.07
CA LEU A 255 -33.51 -1.78 43.59
C LEU A 255 -34.69 -1.71 42.62
N GLY A 256 -35.86 -2.18 43.06
CA GLY A 256 -37.06 -2.29 42.24
C GLY A 256 -37.57 -0.95 41.72
N GLU A 257 -38.11 -0.95 40.50
CA GLU A 257 -38.86 0.18 39.94
C GLU A 257 -40.08 0.50 40.83
N THR A 258 -40.28 1.78 41.12
CA THR A 258 -41.44 2.27 41.85
C THR A 258 -42.41 2.94 40.88
N HIS A 259 -43.64 2.42 40.77
CA HIS A 259 -44.66 2.93 39.86
C HIS A 259 -45.81 3.64 40.61
N ILE A 260 -46.07 4.90 40.25
CA ILE A 260 -47.15 5.73 40.78
C ILE A 260 -48.06 6.11 39.61
N GLY A 261 -49.33 5.72 39.67
CA GLY A 261 -50.22 5.91 38.52
C GLY A 261 -51.68 6.10 38.90
N GLY A 262 -52.45 6.73 38.01
CA GLY A 262 -53.89 6.94 38.16
C GLY A 262 -54.20 8.32 38.72
N ASN A 263 -54.98 8.39 39.80
CA ASN A 263 -55.40 9.62 40.48
C ASN A 263 -54.91 9.57 41.95
N ARG A 264 -53.61 9.31 42.12
CA ARG A 264 -52.98 9.01 43.42
C ARG A 264 -51.79 9.94 43.66
N SER A 265 -51.54 10.26 44.93
CA SER A 265 -50.37 11.02 45.36
C SER A 265 -49.49 10.16 46.28
N ALA A 266 -48.17 10.16 46.09
CA ALA A 266 -47.24 9.33 46.87
C ALA A 266 -45.89 10.01 47.16
N VAL A 267 -45.26 9.61 48.26
CA VAL A 267 -43.89 9.99 48.61
C VAL A 267 -43.02 8.73 48.54
N VAL A 268 -41.94 8.76 47.75
CA VAL A 268 -41.09 7.60 47.48
C VAL A 268 -39.61 7.98 47.56
N CYS A 269 -38.74 6.98 47.72
CA CYS A 269 -37.30 7.19 47.60
C CYS A 269 -36.88 7.19 46.12
N GLY A 270 -35.79 7.88 45.80
CA GLY A 270 -35.16 7.91 44.49
C GLY A 270 -34.68 6.54 44.02
N GLY A 271 -34.18 6.47 42.78
CA GLY A 271 -33.93 5.21 42.08
C GLY A 271 -34.58 5.26 40.71
N TYR A 272 -35.37 4.25 40.35
CA TYR A 272 -36.12 4.23 39.09
C TYR A 272 -37.62 4.42 39.39
N VAL A 273 -38.17 5.59 39.07
CA VAL A 273 -39.54 5.97 39.42
C VAL A 273 -40.33 6.35 38.17
N THR A 274 -41.50 5.74 38.00
CA THR A 274 -42.42 6.03 36.90
C THR A 274 -43.72 6.61 37.44
N VAL A 275 -44.09 7.82 37.00
CA VAL A 275 -45.31 8.55 37.36
C VAL A 275 -46.19 8.76 36.12
N SER A 276 -47.46 8.37 36.18
CA SER A 276 -48.39 8.47 35.04
C SER A 276 -49.84 8.79 35.42
N GLY A 277 -50.59 9.36 34.47
CA GLY A 277 -52.00 9.73 34.69
C GLY A 277 -52.15 11.11 35.32
N ASN A 278 -53.05 11.24 36.30
CA ASN A 278 -53.28 12.46 37.10
C ASN A 278 -52.69 12.24 38.51
N ALA A 279 -51.40 11.93 38.58
CA ALA A 279 -50.75 11.49 39.81
C ALA A 279 -49.70 12.50 40.28
N ASP A 280 -49.60 12.65 41.60
CA ASP A 280 -48.59 13.52 42.22
C ASP A 280 -47.51 12.69 42.92
N ALA A 281 -46.25 13.09 42.81
CA ALA A 281 -45.15 12.38 43.45
C ALA A 281 -44.12 13.31 44.08
N ILE A 282 -43.71 13.00 45.30
CA ILE A 282 -42.50 13.57 45.92
C ILE A 282 -41.45 12.46 46.02
N ILE A 283 -40.30 12.66 45.37
CA ILE A 283 -39.22 11.69 45.26
C ILE A 283 -38.02 12.20 46.05
N HIS A 284 -37.66 11.48 47.12
CA HIS A 284 -36.49 11.79 47.95
C HIS A 284 -35.28 10.97 47.53
N GLY A 285 -34.26 11.64 46.99
CA GLY A 285 -33.10 11.00 46.36
C GLY A 285 -33.19 11.13 44.84
N GLY A 286 -32.06 11.39 44.21
CA GLY A 286 -31.95 11.47 42.75
C GLY A 286 -32.18 10.12 42.07
N GLY A 287 -32.13 10.12 40.73
CA GLY A 287 -32.24 8.88 39.96
C GLY A 287 -32.84 9.08 38.57
N TYR A 288 -33.62 8.10 38.14
CA TYR A 288 -34.28 8.05 36.86
C TYR A 288 -35.79 8.23 37.05
N VAL A 289 -36.35 9.29 36.49
CA VAL A 289 -37.76 9.68 36.67
C VAL A 289 -38.44 9.77 35.32
N VAL A 290 -39.52 9.01 35.15
CA VAL A 290 -40.38 9.07 33.97
C VAL A 290 -41.73 9.64 34.37
N ALA A 291 -42.11 10.80 33.87
CA ALA A 291 -43.37 11.47 34.15
C ALA A 291 -44.23 11.62 32.87
N SER A 292 -45.52 11.29 32.98
CA SER A 292 -46.44 11.30 31.83
C SER A 292 -47.87 11.63 32.25
N GLY A 293 -48.73 12.02 31.30
CA GLY A 293 -50.12 12.41 31.59
C GLY A 293 -50.22 13.82 32.15
N ASN A 294 -51.10 14.06 33.12
CA ASN A 294 -51.22 15.30 33.89
C ASN A 294 -50.61 15.10 35.30
N SER A 295 -49.38 14.62 35.37
CA SER A 295 -48.68 14.36 36.65
C SER A 295 -47.94 15.58 37.16
N ASP A 296 -47.84 15.73 38.48
CA ASP A 296 -47.01 16.73 39.17
C ASP A 296 -45.94 16.04 40.01
N VAL A 297 -44.66 16.25 39.70
CA VAL A 297 -43.54 15.50 40.29
C VAL A 297 -42.49 16.43 40.87
N ILE A 298 -42.20 16.30 42.16
CA ILE A 298 -41.12 16.99 42.85
C ILE A 298 -40.01 15.98 43.17
N VAL A 299 -38.78 16.27 42.77
CA VAL A 299 -37.61 15.41 43.00
C VAL A 299 -36.56 16.16 43.81
N HIS A 300 -36.08 15.54 44.89
CA HIS A 300 -34.99 16.06 45.71
C HIS A 300 -33.71 15.27 45.45
N GLY A 301 -32.87 15.77 44.54
CA GLY A 301 -31.60 15.16 44.13
C GLY A 301 -31.37 15.15 42.63
N ASP A 302 -30.11 14.95 42.23
CA ASP A 302 -29.71 14.98 40.82
C ASP A 302 -30.38 13.85 40.02
N SER A 303 -31.02 14.20 38.90
CA SER A 303 -31.93 13.26 38.23
C SER A 303 -31.87 13.29 36.70
N THR A 304 -32.13 12.15 36.09
CA THR A 304 -32.43 12.01 34.67
C THR A 304 -33.95 11.92 34.50
N VAL A 305 -34.54 12.88 33.79
CA VAL A 305 -35.99 13.04 33.69
C VAL A 305 -36.47 12.84 32.26
N TRP A 306 -37.49 12.00 32.07
CA TRP A 306 -38.27 11.93 30.84
C TRP A 306 -39.71 12.37 31.12
N ALA A 307 -40.10 13.51 30.54
CA ALA A 307 -41.42 14.10 30.73
C ALA A 307 -42.22 14.14 29.42
N SER A 308 -43.50 13.79 29.48
CA SER A 308 -44.39 13.76 28.31
C SER A 308 -45.83 14.11 28.68
N GLY A 309 -46.68 14.42 27.69
CA GLY A 309 -48.07 14.81 27.94
C GLY A 309 -48.15 16.23 28.50
N ASN A 310 -48.84 16.42 29.63
CA ASN A 310 -48.93 17.67 30.38
C ASN A 310 -48.25 17.58 31.75
N ALA A 311 -47.23 16.71 31.89
CA ALA A 311 -46.54 16.52 33.15
C ALA A 311 -45.77 17.78 33.55
N ASP A 312 -45.83 18.15 34.83
CA ASP A 312 -44.98 19.18 35.44
C ASP A 312 -43.99 18.51 36.39
N VAL A 313 -42.69 18.75 36.18
CA VAL A 313 -41.62 18.14 36.97
C VAL A 313 -40.69 19.21 37.52
N TYR A 314 -40.54 19.26 38.84
CA TYR A 314 -39.62 20.12 39.55
C TYR A 314 -38.50 19.33 40.20
N VAL A 315 -37.25 19.60 39.80
CA VAL A 315 -36.05 18.94 40.32
C VAL A 315 -35.25 19.92 41.17
N ASN A 316 -35.23 19.65 42.48
CA ASN A 316 -34.33 20.26 43.44
C ASN A 316 -32.95 19.57 43.37
N GLY A 317 -32.23 19.83 42.28
CA GLY A 317 -30.94 19.26 41.91
C GLY A 317 -30.56 19.63 40.46
N GLY A 318 -29.42 19.13 40.00
CA GLY A 318 -29.01 19.15 38.59
C GLY A 318 -29.45 17.89 37.83
N GLY A 319 -29.01 17.76 36.58
CA GLY A 319 -29.18 16.51 35.85
C GLY A 319 -29.45 16.66 34.36
N SER A 320 -30.25 15.75 33.80
CA SER A 320 -30.59 15.78 32.38
C SER A 320 -32.08 15.57 32.13
N ALA A 321 -32.63 16.18 31.09
CA ALA A 321 -34.05 16.05 30.77
C ALA A 321 -34.34 15.88 29.27
N SER A 322 -35.30 15.01 28.95
CA SER A 322 -36.02 15.03 27.68
C SER A 322 -37.50 15.30 27.93
N ALA A 323 -38.04 16.33 27.29
CA ALA A 323 -39.44 16.74 27.44
C ALA A 323 -40.16 16.74 26.08
N SER A 324 -41.42 16.31 26.07
CA SER A 324 -42.26 16.27 24.86
C SER A 324 -43.72 16.60 25.17
N GLY A 325 -44.53 16.92 24.15
CA GLY A 325 -45.93 17.30 24.33
C GLY A 325 -46.07 18.74 24.85
N ASN A 326 -46.77 18.93 25.97
CA ASN A 326 -46.87 20.19 26.72
C ASN A 326 -46.18 20.10 28.09
N ALA A 327 -45.28 19.12 28.28
CA ALA A 327 -44.64 18.89 29.57
C ALA A 327 -43.70 20.04 29.95
N THR A 328 -43.60 20.32 31.25
CA THR A 328 -42.66 21.30 31.80
C THR A 328 -41.70 20.63 32.77
N VAL A 329 -40.40 20.91 32.64
CA VAL A 329 -39.38 20.44 33.58
C VAL A 329 -38.55 21.62 34.09
N ARG A 330 -38.38 21.73 35.40
CA ARG A 330 -37.63 22.82 36.04
C ARG A 330 -36.54 22.26 36.95
N PHE A 331 -35.31 22.72 36.78
CA PHE A 331 -34.19 22.37 37.64
C PHE A 331 -33.70 23.58 38.43
N THR A 332 -33.16 23.31 39.62
CA THR A 332 -32.45 24.30 40.45
C THR A 332 -30.93 24.23 40.32
N GLY A 333 -30.40 23.15 39.75
CA GLY A 333 -28.97 22.95 39.49
C GLY A 333 -28.63 22.97 38.00
N ARG A 334 -27.35 22.74 37.68
CA ARG A 334 -26.87 22.65 36.29
C ARG A 334 -27.37 21.39 35.61
N GLY A 335 -27.61 21.47 34.31
CA GLY A 335 -27.93 20.28 33.54
C GLY A 335 -28.04 20.52 32.04
N THR A 336 -28.44 19.46 31.35
CA THR A 336 -28.61 19.44 29.90
C THR A 336 -30.00 18.93 29.55
N GLY A 337 -30.57 19.36 28.43
CA GLY A 337 -31.85 18.81 28.04
C GLY A 337 -32.27 19.11 26.61
N GLN A 338 -33.28 18.36 26.16
CA GLN A 338 -33.90 18.49 24.85
C GLN A 338 -35.42 18.55 25.02
N ALA A 339 -36.05 19.57 24.44
CA ALA A 339 -37.50 19.71 24.41
C ALA A 339 -38.01 19.59 22.97
N THR A 340 -39.12 18.88 22.79
CA THR A 340 -39.81 18.73 21.50
C THR A 340 -41.30 19.05 21.65
N GLY A 341 -41.95 19.56 20.58
CA GLY A 341 -43.33 20.03 20.66
C GLY A 341 -43.47 21.35 21.42
N ASN A 342 -44.48 21.47 22.30
CA ASN A 342 -44.71 22.64 23.16
C ASN A 342 -44.06 22.49 24.55
N ALA A 343 -43.19 21.50 24.73
CA ALA A 343 -42.56 21.24 26.01
C ALA A 343 -41.53 22.32 26.36
N SER A 344 -41.33 22.56 27.66
CA SER A 344 -40.40 23.58 28.16
C SER A 344 -39.47 23.00 29.23
N ILE A 345 -38.18 23.33 29.15
CA ILE A 345 -37.18 22.97 30.16
C ILE A 345 -36.52 24.25 30.68
N TYR A 346 -36.53 24.43 31.99
CA TYR A 346 -35.98 25.60 32.66
C TYR A 346 -34.85 25.22 33.61
N TRP A 347 -33.81 26.03 33.63
CA TRP A 347 -32.69 25.93 34.58
C TRP A 347 -32.66 27.21 35.38
N LYS A 348 -32.80 27.13 36.70
CA LYS A 348 -32.43 28.24 37.58
C LYS A 348 -30.93 28.11 37.86
N CYS A 349 -30.15 28.99 37.24
CA CYS A 349 -28.72 29.10 37.48
C CYS A 349 -28.44 29.79 38.81
#